data_AF-A0A955HYF1-F1
#
_entry.id   AF-A0A955HYF1-F1
#
_cell.length_a   1.000
_cell.length_b   1.000
_cell.length_c   1.000
_cell.angle_alpha   90.00
_cell.angle_beta   90.00
_cell.angle_gamma   90.00
#
_symmetry.space_group_name_H-M   'P 1'
#
loop_
_entity.id
_entity.type
_entity.pdbx_description
1 polymer ?
#
loop_
_entity_poly.entity_id
_entity_poly.type
_entity_poly.pdbx_seq_one_letter_code
_entity_poly.pdbx_strand_id
1 'polypeptide(L)'
;MPEKSIRNKNLVRNVIRGFYLLVLLFSSRALVYADILSDRLNAVGTSTNQVDLVNNVISLAIPIGVFSLIGLMVSAGYIMLTSEGNPEKIAEARSIIVNALIGFGLVGLAVAILLLINNVLQLPGVNP
;
A
#
# COMPACT_ATOMS: atom_id res chain seq x y z
N MET A 1 2.79 -25.51 -38.04
CA MET A 1 3.34 -25.08 -36.73
C MET A 1 2.33 -24.17 -35.99
N PRO A 2 1.31 -24.69 -35.27
CA PRO A 2 0.31 -23.87 -34.55
C PRO A 2 0.53 -23.74 -33.03
N GLU A 3 1.48 -24.45 -32.44
CA GLU A 3 1.57 -24.66 -30.97
C GLU A 3 1.91 -23.38 -30.16
N LYS A 4 2.68 -22.45 -30.72
CA LYS A 4 3.08 -21.21 -30.00
C LYS A 4 1.93 -20.23 -29.78
N SER A 5 0.90 -20.23 -30.62
CA SER A 5 -0.23 -19.29 -30.54
C SER A 5 -1.17 -19.59 -29.37
N ILE A 6 -1.41 -20.88 -29.10
CA ILE A 6 -2.36 -21.34 -28.07
C ILE A 6 -1.77 -21.15 -26.66
N ARG A 7 -0.44 -21.29 -26.52
CA ARG A 7 0.28 -21.11 -25.26
C ARG A 7 0.21 -19.67 -24.73
N ASN A 8 0.30 -18.67 -25.62
CA ASN A 8 0.26 -17.25 -25.25
C ASN A 8 -1.13 -16.80 -24.75
N LYS A 9 -2.21 -17.22 -25.40
CA LYS A 9 -3.59 -16.94 -24.95
C LYS A 9 -3.88 -17.47 -23.55
N ASN A 10 -3.35 -18.63 -23.20
CA ASN A 10 -3.52 -19.23 -21.88
C ASN A 10 -2.68 -18.50 -20.81
N LEU A 11 -1.50 -17.99 -21.19
CA LEU A 11 -0.62 -17.22 -20.31
C LEU A 11 -1.26 -15.87 -19.93
N VAL A 12 -1.69 -15.08 -20.92
CA VAL A 12 -2.34 -13.78 -20.70
C VAL A 12 -3.60 -13.94 -19.85
N ARG A 13 -4.40 -14.98 -20.13
CA ARG A 13 -5.61 -15.30 -19.37
C ARG A 13 -5.33 -15.70 -17.93
N ASN A 14 -4.22 -16.40 -17.65
CA ASN A 14 -3.86 -16.78 -16.28
C ASN A 14 -3.25 -15.62 -15.48
N VAL A 15 -2.52 -14.70 -16.14
CA VAL A 15 -2.01 -13.47 -15.51
C VAL A 15 -3.17 -12.54 -15.12
N ILE A 16 -4.14 -12.34 -16.02
CA ILE A 16 -5.34 -11.53 -15.73
C ILE A 16 -6.16 -12.14 -14.59
N ARG A 17 -6.33 -13.48 -14.59
CA ARG A 17 -7.00 -14.18 -13.48
C ARG A 17 -6.25 -14.06 -12.17
N GLY A 18 -4.92 -14.12 -12.18
CA GLY A 18 -4.08 -13.92 -11.01
C GLY A 18 -4.21 -12.52 -10.42
N PHE A 19 -4.21 -11.49 -11.27
CA PHE A 19 -4.44 -10.11 -10.85
C PHE A 19 -5.84 -9.94 -10.25
N TYR A 20 -6.87 -10.48 -10.90
CA TYR A 20 -8.24 -10.39 -10.41
C TYR A 20 -8.40 -11.08 -9.05
N LEU A 21 -7.79 -12.25 -8.86
CA LEU A 21 -7.79 -12.95 -7.56
C LEU A 21 -7.04 -12.17 -6.48
N LEU A 22 -5.91 -11.55 -6.82
CA LEU A 22 -5.15 -10.74 -5.88
C LEU A 22 -5.95 -9.50 -5.45
N VAL A 23 -6.60 -8.81 -6.39
CA VAL A 23 -7.49 -7.68 -6.12
C VAL A 23 -8.70 -8.11 -5.26
N LEU A 24 -9.26 -9.30 -5.50
CA LEU A 24 -10.42 -9.83 -4.75
C LEU A 24 -10.05 -10.27 -3.33
N LEU A 25 -8.87 -10.86 -3.15
CA LEU A 25 -8.32 -11.16 -1.82
C LEU A 25 -8.00 -9.87 -1.06
N PHE A 26 -7.52 -8.85 -1.76
CA PHE A 26 -7.19 -7.56 -1.18
C PHE A 26 -8.44 -6.76 -0.79
N SER A 27 -9.49 -6.74 -1.63
CA SER A 27 -10.75 -6.07 -1.33
C SER A 27 -11.44 -6.65 -0.09
N SER A 28 -11.30 -7.95 0.14
CA SER A 28 -11.76 -8.62 1.37
C SER A 28 -11.04 -8.09 2.61
N ARG A 29 -9.75 -7.73 2.49
CA ARG A 29 -8.97 -7.11 3.59
C ARG A 29 -9.31 -5.64 3.75
N ALA A 30 -9.59 -4.92 2.65
CA ALA A 30 -10.02 -3.53 2.69
C ALA A 30 -11.30 -3.34 3.51
N LEU A 31 -12.24 -4.29 3.46
CA LEU A 31 -13.45 -4.24 4.28
C LEU A 31 -13.13 -4.30 5.78
N VAL A 32 -12.22 -5.20 6.17
CA VAL A 32 -11.75 -5.31 7.56
C VAL A 32 -11.09 -3.99 7.98
N TYR A 33 -10.19 -3.43 7.16
CA TYR A 33 -9.52 -2.16 7.44
C TYR A 33 -10.49 -0.97 7.51
N ALA A 34 -11.58 -0.96 6.74
CA ALA A 34 -12.59 0.10 6.77
C ALA A 34 -13.38 0.11 8.08
N ASP A 35 -13.65 -1.08 8.65
CA ASP A 35 -14.36 -1.22 9.93
C ASP A 35 -13.48 -0.71 11.09
N ILE A 36 -12.21 -1.14 11.14
CA ILE A 36 -11.24 -0.63 12.14
C ILE A 36 -10.99 0.86 11.96
N LEU A 37 -11.05 1.36 10.72
CA LEU A 37 -10.89 2.78 10.43
C LEU A 37 -12.11 3.58 10.91
N SER A 38 -13.32 3.10 10.68
CA SER A 38 -14.54 3.69 11.21
C SER A 38 -14.51 3.78 12.73
N ASP A 39 -14.14 2.69 13.40
CA ASP A 39 -14.00 2.66 14.86
C ASP A 39 -12.94 3.64 15.37
N ARG A 40 -11.79 3.72 14.69
CA ARG A 40 -10.71 4.66 15.04
C ARG A 40 -11.06 6.11 14.72
N LEU A 41 -11.81 6.40 13.66
CA LEU A 41 -12.30 7.75 13.34
C LEU A 41 -13.30 8.24 14.37
N ASN A 42 -14.20 7.37 14.82
CA ASN A 42 -15.15 7.68 15.90
C ASN A 42 -14.41 7.89 17.24
N ALA A 43 -13.35 7.13 17.50
CA ALA A 43 -12.46 7.36 18.66
C ALA A 43 -11.69 8.69 18.55
N VAL A 44 -11.25 9.10 17.35
CA VAL A 44 -10.62 10.42 17.13
C VAL A 44 -11.59 11.56 17.45
N GLY A 45 -12.88 11.44 17.10
CA GLY A 45 -13.89 12.47 17.38
C GLY A 45 -14.27 12.62 18.86
N THR A 46 -13.90 11.66 19.71
CA THR A 46 -14.26 11.62 21.14
C THR A 46 -13.05 11.68 22.08
N SER A 47 -11.83 11.67 21.53
CA SER A 47 -10.57 11.65 22.30
C SER A 47 -10.29 12.99 22.99
N THR A 48 -10.42 13.01 24.31
CA THR A 48 -10.00 14.13 25.18
C THR A 48 -8.50 14.05 25.57
N ASN A 49 -7.82 12.94 25.24
CA ASN A 49 -6.40 12.72 25.50
C ASN A 49 -5.55 12.83 24.22
N GLN A 50 -4.48 13.62 24.27
CA GLN A 50 -3.56 13.83 23.13
C GLN A 50 -2.86 12.54 22.66
N VAL A 51 -2.76 11.53 23.52
CA VAL A 51 -2.05 10.27 23.24
C VAL A 51 -2.87 9.35 22.30
N ASP A 52 -4.18 9.34 22.48
CA ASP A 52 -5.10 8.51 21.67
C ASP A 52 -5.19 9.00 20.23
N LEU A 53 -5.04 10.32 20.02
CA LEU A 53 -4.99 10.92 18.69
C LEU A 53 -3.77 10.44 17.90
N VAL A 54 -2.59 10.41 18.52
CA VAL A 54 -1.37 9.98 17.83
C VAL A 54 -1.43 8.50 17.47
N ASN A 55 -1.90 7.66 18.39
CA ASN A 55 -2.05 6.22 18.15
C ASN A 55 -3.07 5.92 17.03
N ASN A 56 -4.17 6.67 16.96
CA ASN A 56 -5.15 6.53 15.89
C ASN A 56 -4.60 6.99 14.53
N VAL A 57 -3.85 8.10 14.49
CA VAL A 57 -3.21 8.58 13.25
C VAL A 57 -2.19 7.58 12.73
N ILE A 58 -1.32 7.04 13.60
CA ILE A 58 -0.32 6.05 13.19
C ILE A 58 -0.98 4.78 12.66
N SER A 59 -2.01 4.28 13.35
CA SER A 59 -2.70 3.07 12.93
C SER A 59 -3.50 3.24 11.62
N LEU A 60 -3.79 4.47 11.21
CA LEU A 60 -4.40 4.78 9.91
C LEU A 60 -3.36 5.00 8.81
N ALA A 61 -2.25 5.67 9.12
CA ALA A 61 -1.22 6.02 8.14
C ALA A 61 -0.52 4.77 7.56
N ILE A 62 -0.23 3.77 8.40
CA ILE A 62 0.46 2.53 8.00
C ILE A 62 -0.31 1.76 6.90
N PRO A 63 -1.59 1.37 7.08
CA PRO A 63 -2.31 0.59 6.08
C PRO A 63 -2.50 1.35 4.75
N ILE A 64 -2.73 2.68 4.80
CA ILE A 64 -2.87 3.50 3.58
C ILE A 64 -1.53 3.58 2.83
N GLY A 65 -0.42 3.74 3.55
CA GLY A 65 0.91 3.78 2.95
C GLY A 65 1.28 2.45 2.27
N VAL A 66 1.02 1.32 2.94
CA VAL A 66 1.26 -0.01 2.39
C VAL A 66 0.36 -0.29 1.18
N PHE A 67 -0.91 0.14 1.23
CA PHE A 67 -1.85 0.00 0.11
C PHE A 67 -1.33 0.71 -1.15
N SER A 68 -0.92 1.97 -1.00
CA SER A 68 -0.41 2.77 -2.11
C SER A 68 0.87 2.17 -2.71
N LEU A 69 1.79 1.69 -1.86
CA LEU A 69 3.03 1.06 -2.31
C LEU A 69 2.75 -0.22 -3.11
N ILE A 70 1.90 -1.11 -2.61
CA ILE A 70 1.57 -2.37 -3.29
C ILE A 70 0.86 -2.08 -4.62
N GLY A 71 -0.10 -1.15 -4.66
CA GLY A 71 -0.82 -0.78 -5.88
C GLY A 71 0.11 -0.29 -7.00
N LEU A 72 1.05 0.59 -6.66
CA LEU A 72 2.03 1.13 -7.62
C LEU A 72 3.11 0.11 -8.00
N MET A 73 3.53 -0.77 -7.08
CA MET A 73 4.48 -1.83 -7.40
C MET A 73 3.89 -2.87 -8.35
N VAL A 74 2.61 -3.23 -8.19
CA VAL A 74 1.94 -4.17 -9.10
C VAL A 74 1.75 -3.56 -10.49
N SER A 75 1.38 -2.28 -10.58
CA SER A 75 1.22 -1.61 -11.89
C SER A 75 2.57 -1.49 -12.63
N ALA A 76 3.63 -1.10 -11.92
CA ALA A 76 4.98 -1.05 -12.48
C ALA A 76 5.49 -2.44 -12.87
N GLY A 77 5.26 -3.46 -12.04
CA GLY A 77 5.61 -4.85 -12.35
C GLY A 77 4.89 -5.37 -13.59
N TYR A 78 3.61 -5.03 -13.77
CA TYR A 78 2.86 -5.36 -14.97
C TYR A 78 3.44 -4.69 -16.22
N ILE A 79 3.73 -3.39 -16.15
CA ILE A 79 4.36 -2.66 -17.26
C ILE A 79 5.70 -3.32 -17.60
N MET A 80 6.54 -3.62 -16.61
CA MET A 80 7.85 -4.22 -16.82
C MET A 80 7.79 -5.63 -17.43
N LEU A 81 6.81 -6.45 -17.03
CA LEU A 81 6.60 -7.80 -17.58
C LEU A 81 5.99 -7.80 -18.98
N THR A 82 5.16 -6.80 -19.30
CA THR A 82 4.48 -6.68 -20.62
C THR A 82 5.24 -5.81 -21.62
N SER A 83 6.41 -5.29 -21.25
CA SER A 83 7.19 -4.38 -22.10
C SER A 83 7.88 -5.04 -23.29
N GLU A 84 7.89 -6.38 -23.42
CA GLU A 84 8.51 -7.12 -24.53
C GLU A 84 9.96 -6.68 -24.89
N GLY A 85 10.68 -6.07 -23.93
CA GLY A 85 12.04 -5.54 -24.13
C GLY A 85 12.12 -4.07 -24.56
N ASN A 86 11.00 -3.34 -24.63
CA ASN A 86 11.00 -1.90 -24.90
C ASN A 86 11.64 -1.12 -23.71
N PRO A 87 12.79 -0.45 -23.91
CA PRO A 87 13.50 0.25 -22.84
C PRO A 87 12.72 1.43 -22.25
N GLU A 88 11.82 2.05 -23.02
CA GLU A 88 11.04 3.22 -22.59
C GLU A 88 10.04 2.86 -21.49
N LYS A 89 9.30 1.77 -21.69
CA LYS A 89 8.34 1.27 -20.69
C LYS A 89 9.01 0.72 -19.43
N ILE A 90 10.22 0.17 -19.56
CA ILE A 90 11.03 -0.24 -18.41
C ILE A 90 11.49 0.98 -17.61
N ALA A 91 11.86 2.08 -18.28
CA ALA A 91 12.20 3.33 -17.60
C ALA A 91 10.98 3.96 -16.89
N GLU A 92 9.81 3.90 -17.51
CA GLU A 92 8.55 4.34 -16.91
C GLU A 92 8.16 3.50 -15.68
N ALA A 93 8.27 2.17 -15.76
CA ALA A 93 8.03 1.31 -14.59
C ALA A 93 8.98 1.64 -13.43
N ARG A 94 10.25 1.95 -13.71
CA ARG A 94 11.23 2.35 -12.70
C ARG A 94 10.86 3.69 -12.05
N SER A 95 10.41 4.67 -12.81
CA SER A 95 9.99 5.96 -12.24
C SER A 95 8.77 5.82 -11.33
N ILE A 96 7.82 4.96 -11.70
CA ILE A 96 6.66 4.63 -10.86
C ILE A 96 7.10 3.99 -9.54
N ILE A 97 8.03 3.02 -9.58
CA ILE A 97 8.57 2.38 -8.37
C ILE A 97 9.29 3.39 -7.47
N VAL A 98 10.12 4.27 -8.04
CA VAL A 98 10.84 5.29 -7.28
C VAL A 98 9.86 6.27 -6.64
N ASN A 99 8.85 6.73 -7.37
CA ASN A 99 7.82 7.63 -6.83
C ASN A 99 7.00 6.96 -5.72
N ALA A 100 6.66 5.68 -5.87
CA ALA A 100 5.98 4.90 -4.84
C ALA A 100 6.83 4.77 -3.57
N LEU A 101 8.13 4.53 -3.73
CA LEU A 101 9.07 4.40 -2.63
C LEU A 101 9.27 5.73 -1.89
N ILE A 102 9.36 6.85 -2.62
CA ILE A 102 9.43 8.18 -2.03
C ILE A 102 8.17 8.48 -1.22
N GLY A 103 6.98 8.17 -1.76
CA GLY A 103 5.72 8.33 -1.04
C GLY A 103 5.65 7.48 0.24
N PHE A 104 6.07 6.22 0.16
CA PHE A 104 6.13 5.34 1.33
C PHE A 104 7.16 5.82 2.37
N GLY A 105 8.34 6.24 1.92
CA GLY A 105 9.37 6.81 2.79
C GLY A 105 8.90 8.07 3.50
N LEU A 106 8.13 8.93 2.83
CA LEU A 106 7.55 10.14 3.43
C LEU A 106 6.54 9.80 4.54
N VAL A 107 5.67 8.80 4.32
CA VAL A 107 4.75 8.32 5.36
C VAL A 107 5.51 7.73 6.54
N GLY A 108 6.56 6.95 6.28
CA GLY A 108 7.44 6.41 7.32
C GLY A 108 8.12 7.50 8.15
N LEU A 109 8.60 8.57 7.51
CA LEU A 109 9.18 9.72 8.19
C LEU A 109 8.14 10.47 9.04
N ALA A 110 6.91 10.64 8.55
CA ALA A 110 5.84 11.27 9.33
C ALA A 110 5.54 10.48 10.62
N VAL A 111 5.46 9.15 10.52
CA VAL A 111 5.27 8.28 11.69
C VAL A 111 6.49 8.33 12.62
N ALA A 112 7.71 8.34 12.09
CA ALA A 112 8.92 8.44 12.88
C ALA A 112 8.99 9.75 13.69
N ILE A 113 8.59 10.88 13.09
CA ILE A 113 8.50 12.17 13.78
C ILE A 113 7.46 12.12 14.90
N LEU A 114 6.28 11.53 14.65
CA LEU A 114 5.24 11.37 15.68
C LEU A 114 5.73 10.53 16.86
N LEU A 115 6.43 9.41 16.59
CA LEU A 115 7.02 8.58 17.64
C LEU A 115 8.11 9.32 18.43
N LEU A 116 8.92 10.14 17.75
CA LEU A 116 9.94 10.96 18.39
C LEU A 116 9.32 12.01 19.32
N ILE A 117 8.25 12.67 18.88
CA ILE A 117 7.48 13.62 19.71
C ILE A 117 6.89 12.90 20.93
N ASN A 118 6.31 11.71 20.76
CA ASN A 118 5.76 10.92 21.87
C ASN A 118 6.82 10.55 22.91
N ASN A 119 8.02 10.15 22.46
CA ASN A 119 9.13 9.80 23.34
C ASN A 119 9.70 11.01 24.08
N VAL A 120 9.80 12.16 23.42
CA VAL A 120 10.32 13.40 24.03
C VAL A 120 9.31 14.01 25.02
N LEU A 121 8.02 13.93 24.72
CA LEU A 121 6.95 14.45 25.57
C LEU A 121 6.49 13.46 26.66
N GLN A 122 7.07 12.26 26.73
CA GLN A 122 6.72 11.19 27.67
C GLN A 122 5.19 11.00 27.80
N LEU A 123 4.49 10.98 26.67
CA LEU A 123 3.04 10.81 26.65
C LEU A 123 2.67 9.40 27.19
N PRO A 124 2.05 9.28 28.37
CA PRO A 124 1.69 7.99 28.95
C PRO A 124 0.58 7.36 28.10
N GLY A 125 0.90 6.28 27.37
CA GLY A 125 -0.06 5.57 26.53
C GLY A 125 0.46 5.09 25.17
N VAL A 126 1.76 5.25 24.89
CA VAL A 126 2.45 4.64 23.73
C VAL A 126 3.51 3.63 24.15
N ASN A 127 3.36 3.07 25.35
CA ASN A 127 4.03 1.84 25.75
C ASN A 127 2.95 0.75 25.82
N PRO A 128 3.19 -0.49 25.38
CA PRO A 128 2.31 -1.59 25.74
C PRO A 128 2.14 -1.69 27.27
#